data_AF-A0A2R6LF09-F1
#
_entry.id   AF-A0A2R6LF09-F1
#
_cell.length_a   1.000
_cell.length_b   1.000
_cell.length_c   1.000
_cell.angle_alpha   90.00
_cell.angle_beta   90.00
_cell.angle_gamma   90.00
#
_symmetry.space_group_name_H-M   'P 1'
#
loop_
_entity.id
_entity.type
_entity.pdbx_description
1 polymer ?
#
loop_
_entity_poly.entity_id
_entity_poly.type
_entity_poly.pdbx_seq_one_letter_code
_entity_poly.pdbx_strand_id
1 'polypeptide(L)'
;HDIDPEEAVFISAEAERGLDSLRETIWDELGLIRVYMDKPGRGVDREEPLVLTEGATVDDALEKLGGSFDRRFRFARVTGLSAKHDEQQVGRDHELVDEDVLRIVARK
;
A
#
# COMPACT_ATOMS: atom_id res chain seq x y z
N HIS A 1 -34.13 3.08 14.01
CA HIS A 1 -32.84 2.63 13.44
C HIS A 1 -31.85 2.66 14.58
N ASP A 2 -31.23 1.54 14.92
CA ASP A 2 -30.11 1.50 15.87
C ASP A 2 -28.86 1.98 15.12
N ILE A 3 -28.59 3.28 15.18
CA ILE A 3 -27.30 3.84 14.76
C ILE A 3 -26.63 4.28 16.06
N ASP A 4 -25.44 3.76 16.33
CA ASP A 4 -24.61 4.24 17.42
C ASP A 4 -24.06 5.63 17.05
N PRO A 5 -24.40 6.71 17.78
CA PRO A 5 -23.89 8.04 17.49
C PRO A 5 -22.37 8.16 17.64
N GLU A 6 -21.73 7.24 18.39
CA GLU A 6 -20.27 7.23 18.58
C GLU A 6 -19.53 6.66 17.36
N GLU A 7 -20.19 5.80 16.57
CA GLU A 7 -19.62 5.20 15.35
C GLU A 7 -20.04 5.92 14.05
N ALA A 8 -20.92 6.92 14.15
CA ALA A 8 -21.53 7.56 13.00
C ALA A 8 -20.82 8.86 12.57
N VAL A 9 -20.54 9.00 11.27
CA VAL A 9 -20.11 10.27 10.66
C VAL A 9 -21.33 11.01 10.10
N PHE A 10 -21.72 12.11 10.73
CA PHE A 10 -22.83 12.95 10.28
C PHE A 10 -22.39 13.90 9.17
N ILE A 11 -23.10 13.88 8.05
CA ILE A 11 -22.84 14.76 6.90
C ILE A 11 -24.09 15.50 6.44
N SER A 12 -23.87 16.58 5.69
CA SER A 12 -24.87 17.16 4.79
C SER A 12 -24.20 17.38 3.44
N ALA A 13 -24.54 16.55 2.45
CA ALA A 13 -23.99 16.68 1.10
C ALA A 13 -24.44 17.97 0.41
N GLU A 14 -25.70 18.38 0.60
CA GLU A 14 -26.23 19.64 0.05
C GLU A 14 -25.51 20.88 0.62
N ALA A 15 -25.23 20.87 1.92
CA ALA A 15 -24.53 21.98 2.58
C ALA A 15 -23.00 21.82 2.60
N GLU A 16 -22.47 20.77 1.97
CA GLU A 16 -21.04 20.41 1.96
C GLU A 16 -20.39 20.34 3.35
N ARG A 17 -21.14 19.84 4.35
CA ARG A 17 -20.65 19.70 5.74
C ARG A 17 -20.30 18.26 6.07
N GLY A 18 -19.18 18.07 6.76
CA GLY A 18 -18.74 16.75 7.23
C GLY A 18 -18.16 15.84 6.15
N LEU A 19 -18.00 16.34 4.91
CA LEU A 19 -17.47 15.56 3.79
C LEU A 19 -15.99 15.21 3.97
N ASP A 20 -15.19 16.11 4.56
CA ASP A 20 -13.78 15.84 4.85
C ASP A 20 -13.64 14.75 5.92
N SER A 21 -14.40 14.86 7.02
CA SER A 21 -14.43 13.82 8.06
C SER A 21 -14.88 12.48 7.52
N LEU A 22 -15.90 12.46 6.65
CA LEU A 22 -16.34 11.23 5.99
C LEU A 22 -15.23 10.64 5.11
N ARG A 23 -14.52 11.48 4.34
CA ARG A 23 -13.41 11.04 3.51
C ARG A 23 -12.27 10.46 4.35
N GLU A 24 -11.90 11.11 5.43
CA GLU A 24 -10.86 10.66 6.36
C GLU A 24 -11.26 9.33 7.02
N THR A 25 -12.47 9.23 7.56
CA THR A 25 -12.97 7.97 8.12
C THR A 25 -12.99 6.84 7.10
N ILE A 26 -13.44 7.09 5.86
CA ILE A 26 -13.39 6.08 4.80
C ILE A 26 -11.94 5.63 4.55
N TRP A 27 -10.99 6.57 4.50
CA TRP A 27 -9.59 6.23 4.28
C TRP A 27 -9.02 5.35 5.41
N ASP A 28 -9.27 5.75 6.66
CA ASP A 28 -8.77 5.05 7.84
C ASP A 28 -9.38 3.64 7.94
N GLU A 29 -10.69 3.50 7.68
CA GLU A 29 -11.40 2.21 7.74
C GLU A 29 -11.06 1.27 6.57
N LEU A 30 -10.62 1.80 5.42
CA LEU A 30 -10.21 0.96 4.29
C LEU A 30 -8.88 0.24 4.54
N GLY A 31 -8.07 0.68 5.52
CA GLY A 31 -6.78 0.08 5.84
C GLY A 31 -5.84 0.05 4.63
N LEU A 32 -5.78 1.15 3.86
CA LEU A 32 -4.96 1.22 2.65
C LEU A 32 -3.51 1.55 2.97
N ILE A 33 -2.58 0.86 2.30
CA ILE A 33 -1.16 1.16 2.35
C ILE A 33 -0.65 1.55 0.95
N ARG A 34 0.30 2.47 0.90
CA ARG A 34 0.94 2.98 -0.33
C ARG A 34 2.35 2.43 -0.41
N VAL A 35 2.62 1.58 -1.39
CA VAL A 35 3.96 1.04 -1.63
C VAL A 35 4.56 1.72 -2.86
N TYR A 36 5.70 2.37 -2.68
CA TYR A 36 6.38 3.12 -3.74
C TYR A 36 7.36 2.24 -4.50
N MET A 37 7.18 2.10 -5.81
CA MET A 37 8.03 1.22 -6.61
C MET A 37 9.35 1.89 -6.95
N ASP A 38 10.47 1.26 -6.57
CA ASP A 38 11.79 1.58 -7.10
C ASP A 38 12.01 0.83 -8.42
N LYS A 39 11.84 1.57 -9.52
CA LYS A 39 11.88 1.06 -10.89
C LYS A 39 13.34 1.06 -11.39
N PRO A 40 13.87 -0.07 -11.88
CA PRO A 40 15.23 -0.14 -12.42
C PRO A 40 15.48 0.94 -13.49
N GLY A 41 16.50 1.78 -13.26
CA GLY A 41 16.88 2.86 -14.18
C GLY A 41 16.00 4.11 -14.16
N ARG A 42 14.90 4.12 -13.38
CA ARG A 42 13.99 5.26 -13.22
C ARG A 42 13.93 5.78 -11.78
N GLY A 43 14.32 4.97 -10.81
CA GLY A 43 14.31 5.32 -9.39
C GLY A 43 12.93 5.12 -8.76
N VAL A 44 12.75 5.70 -7.57
CA VAL A 44 11.50 5.60 -6.80
C VAL A 44 10.41 6.46 -7.42
N ASP A 45 9.29 5.83 -7.77
CA ASP A 45 8.08 6.50 -8.21
C ASP A 45 7.26 6.94 -6.98
N ARG A 46 7.26 8.23 -6.67
CA ARG A 46 6.50 8.83 -5.55
C ARG A 46 5.16 9.41 -5.99
N GLU A 47 4.90 9.45 -7.30
CA GLU A 47 3.66 10.00 -7.87
C GLU A 47 2.59 8.91 -8.00
N GLU A 48 2.99 7.70 -8.39
CA GLU A 48 2.08 6.57 -8.63
C GLU A 48 2.41 5.37 -7.70
N PRO A 49 1.95 5.39 -6.43
CA PRO A 49 2.14 4.25 -5.53
C PRO A 49 1.27 3.05 -5.93
N LEU A 50 1.77 1.86 -5.61
CA LEU A 50 0.95 0.66 -5.56
C LEU A 50 0.12 0.70 -4.28
N VAL A 51 -1.19 0.92 -4.42
CA VAL A 51 -2.12 0.88 -3.27
C VAL A 51 -2.41 -0.58 -2.93
N LEU A 52 -2.16 -1.02 -1.70
CA LEU A 52 -2.53 -2.33 -1.17
C LEU A 52 -3.37 -2.15 0.11
N THR A 53 -3.74 -3.23 0.77
CA THR A 53 -4.38 -3.21 2.09
C THR A 53 -3.38 -3.63 3.17
N GLU A 54 -3.59 -3.21 4.41
CA GLU A 54 -2.81 -3.67 5.56
C GLU A 54 -2.76 -5.20 5.63
N GLY A 55 -1.60 -5.73 6.03
CA GLY A 55 -1.31 -7.17 6.01
C GLY A 55 -0.92 -7.73 4.63
N ALA A 56 -0.94 -6.91 3.57
CA ALA A 56 -0.46 -7.33 2.26
C ALA A 56 1.05 -7.63 2.26
N THR A 57 1.43 -8.61 1.47
CA THR A 57 2.80 -9.10 1.34
C THR A 57 3.42 -8.69 0.01
N VAL A 58 4.71 -8.99 -0.16
CA VAL A 58 5.37 -8.90 -1.46
C VAL A 58 4.67 -9.77 -2.51
N ASP A 59 4.06 -10.89 -2.14
CA ASP A 59 3.31 -11.73 -3.09
C ASP A 59 2.07 -11.02 -3.63
N ASP A 60 1.28 -10.39 -2.76
CA ASP A 60 0.12 -9.58 -3.15
C ASP A 60 0.52 -8.41 -4.07
N ALA A 61 1.68 -7.81 -3.80
CA ALA A 61 2.24 -6.78 -4.66
C ALA A 61 2.58 -7.31 -6.06
N LEU A 62 3.14 -8.53 -6.16
CA LEU A 62 3.43 -9.19 -7.45
C LEU A 62 2.16 -9.51 -8.22
N GLU A 63 1.12 -10.01 -7.54
CA GLU A 63 -0.18 -10.26 -8.15
C GLU A 63 -0.81 -8.98 -8.71
N LYS A 64 -0.78 -7.90 -7.94
CA LYS A 64 -1.33 -6.61 -8.35
C LYS A 64 -0.59 -5.96 -9.51
N LEU A 65 0.75 -6.07 -9.55
CA LEU A 65 1.56 -5.60 -10.68
C LEU A 65 1.37 -6.48 -11.93
N GLY A 66 1.09 -7.77 -11.73
CA GLY A 66 0.79 -8.73 -12.77
C GLY A 66 1.95 -9.01 -13.75
N GLY A 67 1.57 -9.48 -14.94
CA GLY A 67 2.52 -9.79 -16.01
C GLY A 67 3.43 -10.98 -15.68
N SER A 68 4.75 -10.79 -15.86
CA SER A 68 5.75 -11.85 -15.69
C SER A 68 6.51 -11.78 -14.36
N PHE A 69 6.14 -10.85 -13.47
CA PHE A 69 6.88 -10.61 -12.23
C PHE A 69 6.82 -11.80 -11.28
N ASP A 70 5.64 -12.38 -11.08
CA ASP A 70 5.47 -13.58 -10.26
C ASP A 70 6.43 -14.71 -10.68
N ARG A 71 6.37 -15.12 -11.96
CA ARG A 71 7.19 -16.23 -12.48
C ARG A 71 8.69 -15.96 -12.46
N ARG A 72 9.08 -14.70 -12.62
CA ARG A 72 10.50 -14.30 -12.66
C ARG A 72 11.00 -13.83 -11.31
N PHE A 73 10.18 -13.78 -10.26
CA PHE A 73 10.61 -13.28 -8.96
C PHE A 73 11.84 -14.03 -8.45
N ARG A 74 12.84 -13.28 -7.99
CA ARG A 74 14.01 -13.81 -7.29
C ARG A 74 14.01 -13.42 -5.82
N PHE A 75 13.85 -12.13 -5.54
CA PHE A 75 13.69 -11.53 -4.22
C PHE A 75 13.21 -10.08 -4.40
N ALA A 76 12.85 -9.43 -3.31
CA ALA A 76 12.63 -7.99 -3.28
C ALA A 76 13.67 -7.28 -2.39
N ARG A 77 13.85 -5.98 -2.61
CA ARG A 77 14.52 -5.07 -1.68
C ARG A 77 13.47 -4.10 -1.14
N VAL A 78 13.46 -3.91 0.17
CA VAL A 78 12.54 -3.01 0.86
C VAL A 78 13.32 -2.00 1.68
N THR A 79 12.87 -0.75 1.63
CA THR A 79 13.33 0.35 2.49
C THR A 79 12.08 1.01 3.08
N GLY A 80 11.98 1.09 4.41
CA GLY A 80 10.82 1.62 5.10
C GLY A 80 10.62 0.94 6.46
N LEU A 81 9.45 1.14 7.07
CA LEU A 81 9.17 0.70 8.44
C LEU A 81 9.05 -0.82 8.57
N SER A 82 8.72 -1.54 7.49
CA SER A 82 8.70 -3.01 7.52
C SER A 82 10.10 -3.63 7.48
N ALA A 83 11.13 -2.86 7.10
CA ALA A 83 12.50 -3.31 7.01
C ALA A 83 13.31 -2.96 8.26
N LYS A 84 14.24 -3.84 8.63
CA LYS A 84 15.20 -3.63 9.72
C LYS A 84 16.30 -2.63 9.36
N HIS A 85 16.58 -2.48 8.07
CA HIS A 85 17.56 -1.55 7.51
C HIS A 85 17.24 -1.31 6.02
N ASP A 86 17.76 -0.21 5.47
CA ASP A 86 17.58 0.13 4.07
C ASP A 86 18.06 -0.98 3.13
N GLU A 87 17.39 -1.10 1.99
CA GLU A 87 17.62 -2.12 0.97
C GLU A 87 17.67 -3.55 1.54
N GLN A 88 16.85 -3.85 2.55
CA GLN A 88 16.76 -5.20 3.09
C GLN A 88 16.26 -6.16 2.03
N GLN A 89 16.97 -7.27 1.84
CA GLN A 89 16.51 -8.34 0.96
C GLN A 89 15.41 -9.16 1.65
N VAL A 90 14.27 -9.32 0.97
CA VAL A 90 13.10 -10.01 1.52
C VAL A 90 12.51 -11.03 0.53
N GLY A 91 11.73 -11.96 1.08
CA GLY A 91 10.98 -12.98 0.33
C GLY A 91 9.56 -12.54 -0.03
N ARG A 92 8.74 -13.49 -0.49
CA ARG A 92 7.34 -13.28 -0.85
C ARG A 92 6.46 -12.99 0.37
N ASP A 93 6.71 -13.70 1.46
CA ASP A 93 5.93 -13.62 2.71
C ASP A 93 6.22 -12.37 3.56
N HIS A 94 7.03 -11.43 3.04
CA HIS A 94 7.34 -10.21 3.77
C HIS A 94 6.15 -9.25 3.70
N GLU A 95 5.56 -8.95 4.85
CA GLU A 95 4.49 -7.97 4.98
C GLU A 95 5.02 -6.55 4.72
N LEU A 96 4.30 -5.81 3.88
CA LEU A 96 4.60 -4.43 3.54
C LEU A 96 3.81 -3.49 4.44
N VAL A 97 4.37 -2.31 4.70
CA VAL A 97 3.76 -1.25 5.50
C VAL A 97 3.59 0.01 4.63
N ASP A 98 2.66 0.89 5.01
CA ASP A 98 2.45 2.16 4.33
C ASP A 98 3.76 2.94 4.16
N GLU A 99 3.91 3.51 2.97
CA GLU A 99 5.06 4.26 2.47
C GLU A 99 6.38 3.47 2.26
N ASP A 100 6.36 2.13 2.36
CA ASP A 100 7.51 1.31 1.99
C ASP A 100 7.94 1.54 0.53
N VAL A 101 9.25 1.54 0.29
CA VAL A 101 9.84 1.52 -1.04
C VAL A 101 10.20 0.09 -1.41
N LEU A 102 9.64 -0.41 -2.52
CA LEU A 102 9.79 -1.78 -3.00
C LEU A 102 10.52 -1.84 -4.35
N ARG A 103 11.62 -2.61 -4.41
CA ARG A 103 12.30 -2.99 -5.65
C ARG A 103 12.17 -4.49 -5.89
N ILE A 104 11.57 -4.89 -7.00
CA ILE A 104 11.51 -6.30 -7.41
C ILE A 104 12.77 -6.66 -8.20
N VAL A 105 13.44 -7.74 -7.79
CA VAL A 105 14.56 -8.31 -8.52
C VAL A 105 14.11 -9.60 -9.21
N ALA A 106 14.13 -9.58 -10.54
CA ALA A 106 13.70 -10.70 -11.38
C ALA A 106 14.89 -11.55 -11.88
N ARG A 107 14.64 -12.84 -12.14
CA ARG A 107 15.51 -13.75 -12.88
C ARG A 107 15.54 -13.33 -14.36
N LYS A 108 16.70 -13.50 -15.01
CA LYS A 108 16.86 -13.31 -16.45
C LYS A 108 16.04 -14.33 -17.23
#